data_AF-A0A534RAV8-F1
#
_entry.id   AF-A0A534RAV8-F1
#
_cell.length_a   1.000
_cell.length_b   1.000
_cell.length_c   1.000
_cell.angle_alpha   90.00
_cell.angle_beta   90.00
_cell.angle_gamma   90.00
#
_symmetry.space_group_name_H-M   'P 1'
#
loop_
_entity.id
_entity.type
_entity.pdbx_description
1 polymer ?
#
loop_
_entity_poly.entity_id
_entity_poly.type
_entity_poly.pdbx_seq_one_letter_code
_entity_poly.pdbx_strand_id
1 'polypeptide(L)'
;MLGAHLAEAGMAVVDPDRVLGAWALADTGAYDAPRAARVAEKVGANLAVLGTLSRYRERQGTAWAVESPAAVAYEAALVHAPDGTLLAVDRFEYVQQALSENLLQLPRFVEGGGRWLTREELLDQALTRTAERLVRALGAPPARR
;
A
#
# COMPACT_ATOMS: atom_id res chain seq x y z
N MET A 1 2.15 0.62 8.77
CA MET A 1 2.61 1.03 7.41
C MET A 1 3.33 -0.12 6.72
N LEU A 2 3.11 -0.34 5.41
CA LEU A 2 3.16 -1.63 4.69
C LEU A 2 4.25 -2.65 5.11
N GLY A 3 5.49 -2.24 5.36
CA GLY A 3 6.54 -3.12 5.86
C GLY A 3 6.17 -3.84 7.17
N ALA A 4 5.50 -3.16 8.10
CA ALA A 4 4.99 -3.78 9.33
C ALA A 4 3.94 -4.85 9.04
N HIS A 5 2.97 -4.55 8.16
CA HIS A 5 1.93 -5.52 7.76
C HIS A 5 2.52 -6.74 7.02
N LEU A 6 3.58 -6.55 6.23
CA LEU A 6 4.32 -7.66 5.61
C LEU A 6 5.03 -8.52 6.66
N ALA A 7 5.62 -7.90 7.69
CA ALA A 7 6.24 -8.62 8.79
C ALA A 7 5.23 -9.39 9.63
N GLU A 8 4.08 -8.79 9.95
CA GLU A 8 2.94 -9.45 10.61
C GLU A 8 2.39 -10.61 9.77
N ALA A 9 2.41 -10.49 8.44
CA ALA A 9 2.05 -11.56 7.50
C ALA A 9 3.15 -12.63 7.32
N GLY A 10 4.25 -12.56 8.08
CA GLY A 10 5.30 -13.59 8.13
C GLY A 10 6.49 -13.36 7.20
N MET A 11 6.62 -12.20 6.55
CA MET A 11 7.78 -11.88 5.72
C MET A 11 8.92 -11.32 6.55
N ALA A 12 10.16 -11.71 6.24
CA ALA A 12 11.33 -10.96 6.71
C ALA A 12 11.40 -9.62 5.96
N VAL A 13 11.40 -8.51 6.69
CA VAL A 13 11.44 -7.16 6.11
C VAL A 13 12.73 -6.46 6.49
N VAL A 14 13.35 -5.80 5.51
CA VAL A 14 14.55 -5.00 5.74
C VAL A 14 14.17 -3.69 6.42
N ASP A 15 14.98 -3.27 7.38
CA ASP A 15 14.82 -1.99 8.07
C ASP A 15 14.67 -0.80 7.09
N PRO A 16 13.67 0.08 7.29
CA PRO A 16 13.42 1.21 6.40
C PRO A 16 14.60 2.17 6.24
N ASP A 17 15.37 2.43 7.30
CA ASP A 17 16.50 3.37 7.23
C ASP A 17 17.62 2.80 6.35
N ARG A 18 17.84 1.48 6.40
CA ARG A 18 18.77 0.78 5.51
C ARG A 18 18.33 0.87 4.04
N VAL A 19 17.03 0.73 3.77
CA VAL A 19 16.47 0.86 2.42
C VAL A 19 16.61 2.29 1.91
N LEU A 20 16.23 3.29 2.72
CA LEU A 20 16.32 4.71 2.37
C LEU A 20 17.77 5.15 2.13
N GLY A 21 18.72 4.70 2.95
CA GLY A 21 20.14 4.96 2.74
C GLY A 21 20.65 4.38 1.41
N ALA A 22 20.28 3.14 1.09
CA ALA A 22 20.66 2.50 -0.18
C ALA A 22 19.99 3.15 -1.40
N TRP A 23 18.77 3.70 -1.23
CA TRP A 23 18.06 4.45 -2.26
C TRP A 23 18.68 5.83 -2.51
N ALA A 24 19.07 6.55 -1.46
CA ALA A 24 19.71 7.86 -1.58
C ALA A 24 21.05 7.78 -2.32
N LEU A 25 21.86 6.77 -1.99
CA LEU A 25 23.16 6.50 -2.64
C LEU A 25 23.04 6.04 -4.09
N ALA A 26 21.82 5.85 -4.56
CA ALA A 26 21.56 5.30 -5.85
C ALA A 26 21.62 6.40 -6.94
N ASP A 27 21.24 7.65 -6.64
CA ASP A 27 21.44 8.86 -7.47
C ASP A 27 20.89 8.79 -8.91
N THR A 28 19.57 8.57 -9.07
CA THR A 28 18.96 8.50 -10.43
C THR A 28 17.63 9.22 -10.60
N GLY A 29 16.97 9.74 -9.56
CA GLY A 29 15.62 10.34 -9.64
C GLY A 29 14.49 9.39 -10.09
N ALA A 30 14.82 8.24 -10.69
CA ALA A 30 13.88 7.24 -11.19
C ALA A 30 13.25 6.41 -10.07
N TYR A 31 11.93 6.27 -10.13
CA TYR A 31 11.11 5.45 -9.24
C TYR A 31 10.47 4.31 -10.07
N ASP A 32 11.22 3.23 -10.29
CA ASP A 32 10.84 2.11 -11.15
C ASP A 32 11.26 0.74 -10.60
N ALA A 33 10.75 -0.33 -11.20
CA ALA A 33 11.03 -1.71 -10.78
C ALA A 33 12.53 -2.10 -10.91
N PRO A 34 13.24 -1.80 -12.01
CA PRO A 34 14.68 -2.07 -12.10
C PRO A 34 15.48 -1.40 -10.99
N ARG A 35 15.06 -0.21 -10.57
CA ARG A 35 15.72 0.49 -9.47
C ARG A 35 15.41 -0.13 -8.12
N ALA A 36 14.15 -0.44 -7.85
CA ALA A 36 13.74 -1.13 -6.64
C ALA A 36 14.52 -2.45 -6.46
N ALA A 37 14.68 -3.21 -7.55
CA ALA A 37 15.49 -4.42 -7.59
C ALA A 37 16.95 -4.17 -7.19
N ARG A 38 17.64 -3.18 -7.79
CA ARG A 38 19.02 -2.83 -7.44
C ARG A 38 19.18 -2.43 -5.97
N VAL A 39 18.21 -1.70 -5.42
CA VAL A 39 18.24 -1.30 -4.00
C VAL A 39 18.03 -2.51 -3.10
N ALA A 40 17.09 -3.39 -3.43
CA ALA A 40 16.86 -4.65 -2.72
C ALA A 40 18.13 -5.52 -2.67
N GLU A 41 18.81 -5.70 -3.80
CA GLU A 41 20.09 -6.44 -3.85
C GLU A 41 21.14 -5.84 -2.91
N LYS A 42 21.32 -4.52 -2.92
CA LYS A 42 22.29 -3.82 -2.04
C LYS A 42 22.01 -4.04 -0.55
N VAL A 43 20.75 -4.23 -0.18
CA VAL A 43 20.36 -4.48 1.21
C VAL A 43 20.16 -5.97 1.53
N GLY A 44 20.46 -6.86 0.58
CA GLY A 44 20.35 -8.32 0.76
C GLY A 44 18.92 -8.86 0.73
N ALA A 45 17.99 -8.15 0.09
CA ALA A 45 16.62 -8.61 -0.14
C ALA A 45 16.48 -9.26 -1.53
N ASN A 46 15.61 -10.26 -1.62
CA ASN A 46 15.25 -10.96 -2.86
C ASN A 46 14.01 -10.38 -3.55
N LEU A 47 13.27 -9.52 -2.85
CA LEU A 47 12.05 -8.87 -3.30
C LEU A 47 12.10 -7.39 -2.96
N ALA A 48 11.48 -6.56 -3.79
CA ALA A 48 11.19 -5.17 -3.48
C ALA A 48 9.69 -4.91 -3.59
N VAL A 49 9.17 -4.01 -2.77
CA VAL A 49 7.81 -3.48 -2.94
C VAL A 49 7.92 -2.00 -3.27
N LEU A 50 7.41 -1.62 -4.44
CA LEU A 50 7.36 -0.24 -4.92
C LEU A 50 5.94 0.30 -4.75
N GLY A 51 5.77 1.29 -3.88
CA GLY A 51 4.46 1.87 -3.56
C GLY A 51 4.29 3.29 -4.10
N THR A 52 3.21 3.58 -4.82
CA THR A 52 2.88 4.95 -5.26
C THR A 52 1.57 5.38 -4.65
N LEU A 53 1.59 6.43 -3.82
CA LEU A 53 0.40 7.05 -3.23
C LEU A 53 -0.07 8.19 -4.13
N SER A 54 -1.14 7.96 -4.91
CA SER A 54 -1.67 8.92 -5.88
C SER A 54 -2.76 9.84 -5.29
N ARG A 55 -3.40 9.42 -4.19
CA ARG A 55 -4.39 10.24 -3.48
C ARG A 55 -4.28 9.99 -1.97
N TYR A 56 -4.18 11.06 -1.20
CA TYR A 56 -4.15 11.03 0.26
C TYR A 56 -4.79 12.27 0.86
N ARG A 57 -6.12 12.29 0.88
CA ARG A 57 -6.91 13.46 1.27
C ARG A 57 -7.65 13.19 2.57
N GLU A 58 -7.48 14.08 3.54
CA GLU A 58 -8.28 14.06 4.77
C GLU A 58 -9.65 14.67 4.50
N ARG A 59 -10.64 14.22 5.27
CA ARG A 59 -11.98 14.78 5.28
C ARG A 59 -11.95 16.25 5.72
N GLN A 60 -12.82 17.06 5.13
CA GLN A 60 -13.17 18.39 5.63
C GLN A 60 -14.63 18.41 6.06
N GLY A 61 -14.90 19.06 7.19
CA GLY A 61 -16.23 19.18 7.79
C GLY A 61 -16.34 18.58 9.20
N THR A 62 -17.51 18.73 9.84
CA THR A 62 -17.79 18.24 11.20
C THR A 62 -18.14 16.75 11.19
N ALA A 63 -18.25 16.09 12.35
CA ALA A 63 -18.69 14.69 12.42
C ALA A 63 -20.04 14.43 11.72
N TRP A 64 -20.84 15.48 11.51
CA TRP A 64 -22.21 15.43 10.99
C TRP A 64 -22.40 16.10 9.62
N ALA A 65 -21.43 16.89 9.14
CA ALA A 65 -21.47 17.56 7.84
C ALA A 65 -20.14 17.35 7.10
N VAL A 66 -20.18 16.66 5.97
CA VAL A 66 -19.00 16.38 5.14
C VAL A 66 -18.95 17.40 4.00
N GLU A 67 -17.94 18.25 3.99
CA GLU A 67 -17.66 19.18 2.88
C GLU A 67 -16.76 18.52 1.82
N SER A 68 -15.80 17.70 2.26
CA SER A 68 -14.98 16.87 1.38
C SER A 68 -14.72 15.52 2.02
N PRO A 69 -14.96 14.39 1.33
CA PRO A 69 -14.72 13.07 1.90
C PRO A 69 -13.23 12.70 1.91
N ALA A 70 -12.84 11.88 2.90
CA ALA A 70 -11.53 11.26 2.92
C ALA A 70 -11.35 10.37 1.69
N ALA A 71 -10.14 10.36 1.13
CA ALA A 71 -9.85 9.58 -0.05
C ALA A 71 -8.41 9.10 -0.08
N VAL A 72 -8.22 7.82 -0.42
CA VAL A 72 -6.93 7.16 -0.52
C VAL A 72 -6.88 6.38 -1.83
N ALA A 73 -5.82 6.58 -2.59
CA ALA A 73 -5.53 5.77 -3.77
C ALA A 73 -4.03 5.49 -3.85
N TYR A 74 -3.68 4.23 -4.05
CA TYR A 74 -2.29 3.80 -4.21
C TYR A 74 -2.18 2.56 -5.09
N GLU A 75 -0.96 2.34 -5.55
CA GLU A 75 -0.51 1.09 -6.17
C GLU A 75 0.68 0.53 -5.38
N ALA A 76 0.76 -0.78 -5.21
CA ALA A 76 1.89 -1.50 -4.63
C ALA A 76 2.32 -2.62 -5.58
N ALA A 77 3.52 -2.48 -6.13
CA ALA A 77 4.12 -3.43 -7.05
C ALA A 77 5.17 -4.30 -6.35
N LEU A 78 5.02 -5.61 -6.43
CA LEU A 78 5.99 -6.59 -5.95
C LEU A 78 6.97 -6.93 -7.08
N VAL A 79 8.25 -6.73 -6.81
CA VAL A 79 9.34 -6.86 -7.79
C VAL A 79 10.29 -7.96 -7.32
N HIS A 80 10.66 -8.85 -8.24
CA HIS A 80 11.73 -9.81 -8.05
C HIS A 80 13.08 -9.11 -8.22
N ALA A 81 13.91 -9.09 -7.17
CA ALA A 81 15.15 -8.32 -7.18
C ALA A 81 16.20 -8.83 -8.19
N PRO A 82 16.42 -10.16 -8.35
CA PRO A 82 17.46 -10.69 -9.25
C PRO A 82 17.30 -10.31 -10.74
N ASP A 83 16.08 -10.09 -11.22
CA ASP A 83 15.82 -9.80 -12.64
C ASP A 83 14.91 -8.59 -12.90
N GLY A 84 14.41 -7.94 -11.84
CA GLY A 84 13.53 -6.76 -11.94
C GLY A 84 12.10 -7.07 -12.37
N THR A 85 11.69 -8.34 -12.43
CA THR A 85 10.36 -8.73 -12.90
C THR A 85 9.27 -8.32 -11.92
N LEU A 86 8.16 -7.77 -12.44
CA LEU A 86 6.94 -7.55 -11.66
C LEU A 86 6.23 -8.88 -11.40
N LEU A 87 6.19 -9.29 -10.13
CA LEU A 87 5.52 -10.53 -9.71
C LEU A 87 4.03 -10.31 -9.45
N ALA A 88 3.66 -9.16 -8.88
CA ALA A 88 2.28 -8.82 -8.58
C ALA A 88 2.10 -7.30 -8.48
N VAL A 89 0.88 -6.83 -8.72
CA VAL A 89 0.49 -5.44 -8.48
C VAL A 89 -0.85 -5.44 -7.76
N ASP A 90 -0.91 -4.74 -6.63
CA ASP A 90 -2.15 -4.48 -5.91
C ASP A 90 -2.51 -3.00 -6.02
N ARG A 91 -3.77 -2.71 -6.36
CA ARG A 91 -4.29 -1.35 -6.47
C ARG A 91 -5.41 -1.16 -5.47
N PHE A 92 -5.40 -0.01 -4.83
CA PHE A 92 -6.47 0.42 -3.94
C PHE A 92 -6.90 1.82 -4.34
N GLU A 93 -8.20 2.01 -4.49
CA GLU A 93 -8.80 3.33 -4.62
C GLU A 93 -10.08 3.36 -3.79
N TYR A 94 -10.21 4.37 -2.95
CA TYR A 94 -11.40 4.61 -2.17
C TYR A 94 -11.61 6.11 -1.97
N VAL A 95 -12.83 6.55 -2.28
CA VAL A 95 -13.36 7.87 -1.94
C VAL A 95 -14.56 7.63 -1.03
N GLN A 96 -14.50 8.14 0.19
CA GLN A 96 -15.61 8.00 1.15
C GLN A 96 -16.83 8.77 0.61
N GLN A 97 -18.04 8.26 0.81
CA GLN A 97 -19.26 8.99 0.42
C GLN A 97 -19.59 10.07 1.46
N ALA A 98 -20.28 11.13 1.04
CA ALA A 98 -20.77 12.15 1.96
C ALA A 98 -21.96 11.64 2.77
N LEU A 99 -22.09 12.13 4.01
CA LEU A 99 -23.05 11.66 5.02
C LEU A 99 -24.54 11.95 4.68
N SER A 100 -24.80 12.66 3.59
CA SER A 100 -26.15 12.99 3.11
C SER A 100 -26.93 11.79 2.56
N GLU A 101 -26.29 10.64 2.38
CA GLU A 101 -26.91 9.37 1.96
C GLU A 101 -27.08 8.42 3.16
N ASN A 102 -27.94 7.39 3.04
CA ASN A 102 -28.26 6.45 4.13
C ASN A 102 -27.03 5.73 4.71
N LEU A 103 -26.50 6.26 5.81
CA LEU A 103 -25.25 5.82 6.45
C LEU A 103 -25.19 4.36 6.87
N LEU A 104 -26.33 3.81 7.28
CA LEU A 104 -26.43 2.41 7.71
C LEU A 104 -26.22 1.44 6.55
N GLN A 105 -26.26 1.91 5.30
CA GLN A 105 -25.96 1.10 4.12
C GLN A 105 -24.49 1.11 3.73
N LEU A 106 -23.63 1.87 4.43
CA LEU A 106 -22.21 2.00 4.11
C LEU A 106 -21.37 1.02 4.95
N PRO A 107 -20.84 -0.07 4.35
CA PRO A 107 -20.13 -1.11 5.13
C PRO A 107 -18.96 -0.56 5.94
N ARG A 108 -18.22 0.40 5.36
CA ARG A 108 -17.05 1.05 5.98
C ARG A 108 -17.40 1.92 7.20
N PHE A 109 -18.63 2.45 7.26
CA PHE A 109 -19.09 3.20 8.43
C PHE A 109 -19.35 2.26 9.62
N VAL A 110 -19.87 1.06 9.32
CA VAL A 110 -20.04 -0.01 10.32
C VAL A 110 -18.68 -0.58 10.74
N GLU A 111 -17.78 -0.86 9.79
CA GLU A 111 -16.40 -1.30 10.07
C GLU A 111 -15.63 -0.29 10.94
N GLY A 112 -15.90 1.00 10.77
CA GLY A 112 -15.32 2.08 11.59
C GLY A 112 -15.95 2.24 12.98
N GLY A 113 -16.93 1.42 13.35
CA GLY A 113 -17.61 1.52 14.65
C GLY A 113 -18.63 2.64 14.73
N GLY A 114 -19.31 2.95 13.62
CA GLY A 114 -20.31 4.02 13.57
C GLY A 114 -19.71 5.42 13.44
N ARG A 115 -18.46 5.50 12.96
CA ARG A 115 -17.80 6.76 12.63
C ARG A 115 -17.08 6.64 11.29
N TRP A 116 -16.79 7.79 10.71
CA TRP A 116 -15.90 7.85 9.56
C TRP A 116 -14.48 7.52 9.96
N LEU A 117 -13.83 6.76 9.07
CA LEU A 117 -12.40 6.50 9.12
C LEU A 117 -11.63 7.71 8.62
N THR A 118 -10.52 8.06 9.28
CA THR A 118 -9.55 9.04 8.75
C THR A 118 -8.83 8.46 7.55
N ARG A 119 -8.10 9.30 6.81
CA ARG A 119 -7.27 8.80 5.69
C ARG A 119 -6.19 7.81 6.16
N GLU A 120 -5.62 8.02 7.36
CA GLU A 120 -4.62 7.13 7.96
C GLU A 120 -5.22 5.75 8.22
N GLU A 121 -6.42 5.70 8.81
CA GLU A 121 -7.12 4.44 9.11
C GLU A 121 -7.55 3.72 7.82
N LEU A 122 -8.03 4.46 6.83
CA LEU A 122 -8.36 3.91 5.52
C LEU A 122 -7.13 3.30 4.84
N LEU A 123 -5.99 3.99 4.91
CA LEU A 123 -4.73 3.53 4.36
C LEU A 123 -4.24 2.29 5.11
N ASP A 124 -4.20 2.33 6.44
CA ASP A 124 -3.68 1.23 7.24
C ASP A 124 -4.46 -0.08 7.03
N GLN A 125 -5.80 -0.02 7.09
CA GLN A 125 -6.67 -1.16 6.78
C GLN A 125 -6.49 -1.69 5.35
N ALA A 126 -6.23 -0.80 4.39
CA ALA A 126 -5.97 -1.20 3.01
C ALA A 126 -4.61 -1.90 2.89
N LEU A 127 -3.57 -1.37 3.54
CA LEU A 127 -2.22 -1.92 3.51
C LEU A 127 -2.13 -3.30 4.17
N THR A 128 -2.90 -3.59 5.22
CA THR A 128 -3.01 -4.96 5.78
C THR A 128 -3.47 -5.94 4.70
N ARG A 129 -4.57 -5.63 4.00
CA ARG A 129 -5.09 -6.48 2.92
C ARG A 129 -4.15 -6.58 1.73
N THR A 130 -3.40 -5.52 1.43
CA THR A 130 -2.36 -5.54 0.39
C THR A 130 -1.22 -6.46 0.78
N ALA A 131 -0.71 -6.38 2.02
CA ALA A 131 0.37 -7.24 2.50
C ALA A 131 -0.01 -8.71 2.38
N GLU A 132 -1.20 -9.09 2.87
CA GLU A 132 -1.69 -10.46 2.72
C GLU A 132 -1.80 -10.92 1.25
N ARG A 133 -2.27 -10.04 0.36
CA ARG A 133 -2.37 -10.36 -1.08
C ARG A 133 -1.00 -10.56 -1.71
N LEU A 134 -0.01 -9.73 -1.36
CA LEU A 134 1.36 -9.87 -1.85
C LEU A 134 2.01 -11.16 -1.34
N VAL A 135 1.82 -11.50 -0.06
CA VAL A 135 2.33 -12.76 0.51
C VAL A 135 1.66 -13.97 -0.15
N ARG A 136 0.35 -13.93 -0.38
CA ARG A 136 -0.35 -14.98 -1.14
C ARG A 136 0.17 -15.13 -2.57
N ALA A 137 0.51 -14.03 -3.23
CA ALA A 137 1.08 -14.05 -4.58
C ALA A 137 2.46 -14.74 -4.64
N LEU A 138 3.19 -14.81 -3.51
CA LEU A 138 4.45 -15.54 -3.40
C LEU A 138 4.26 -17.07 -3.24
N GLY A 139 3.02 -17.58 -3.22
CA GLY A 139 2.68 -18.98 -2.88
C GLY A 139 2.04 -19.89 -3.95
N ALA A 140 1.88 -19.50 -5.24
CA ALA A 140 1.55 -20.42 -6.37
C ALA A 140 1.76 -19.77 -7.79
N PRO A 141 2.16 -20.50 -8.86
CA PRO A 141 2.19 -19.99 -10.24
C PRO A 141 0.92 -20.37 -11.06
N PRO A 142 0.63 -19.66 -12.18
CA PRO A 142 0.55 -20.38 -13.46
C PRO A 142 1.48 -19.77 -14.52
N ALA A 143 2.30 -20.66 -15.10
CA ALA A 143 2.97 -20.43 -16.36
C ALA A 143 1.94 -20.36 -17.51
N ARG A 144 2.20 -19.44 -18.45
CA ARG A 144 1.74 -19.32 -19.85
C ARG A 144 0.31 -19.75 -20.20
N ARG A 145 -0.36 -18.86 -20.93
CA ARG A 145 -0.98 -19.22 -22.21
C ARG A 145 -0.44 -18.33 -23.30
#